data_AF-A0A1E3H6A8-F1
#
_entry.id   AF-A0A1E3H6A8-F1
#
_cell.length_a   1.000
_cell.length_b   1.000
_cell.length_c   1.000
_cell.angle_alpha   90.00
_cell.angle_beta   90.00
_cell.angle_gamma   90.00
#
_symmetry.space_group_name_H-M   'P 1'
#
loop_
_entity.id
_entity.type
_entity.pdbx_description
1 polymer ?
#
loop_
_entity_poly.entity_id
_entity_poly.type
_entity_poly.pdbx_seq_one_letter_code
_entity_poly.pdbx_strand_id
1 'polypeptide(L)'
;MIEILIVAGLILLNGVFALSELALVSSRRSRLRSMVENGRPGARAAMALSADPGRFLSTVQIGITLVGILAGAYSGASLGALLEAVLIEAGLSQAVAAPLGFGLVVAVITYFSLVVGELVPKQIALRNPEAIACLVAGPMNILSRVAAPLVWLLDVSSRLVFFLLRIREETGPSVTEEEVRSLIDEAENAGASNPTSAACSRPCSASATVRPRA
;
A
#
# COMPACT_ATOMS: atom_id res chain seq x y z
N MET A 1 -2.78 -20.17 28.08
CA MET A 1 -1.41 -19.83 27.61
C MET A 1 -1.28 -19.85 26.10
N ILE A 2 -1.87 -20.84 25.41
CA ILE A 2 -1.86 -20.92 23.94
C ILE A 2 -2.55 -19.69 23.32
N GLU A 3 -3.59 -19.18 23.97
CA GLU A 3 -4.38 -18.02 23.54
C GLU A 3 -3.53 -16.75 23.48
N ILE A 4 -2.64 -16.55 24.45
CA ILE A 4 -1.69 -15.43 24.46
C ILE A 4 -0.73 -15.53 23.27
N LEU A 5 -0.23 -16.73 22.98
CA LEU A 5 0.64 -16.97 21.83
C LEU A 5 -0.09 -16.74 20.50
N ILE A 6 -1.35 -17.15 20.41
CA ILE A 6 -2.20 -16.88 19.24
C ILE A 6 -2.39 -15.39 19.05
N VAL A 7 -2.80 -14.65 20.09
CA VAL A 7 -3.01 -13.19 20.01
C VAL A 7 -1.69 -12.47 19.68
N ALA A 8 -0.58 -12.84 20.32
CA ALA A 8 0.73 -12.27 20.00
C ALA A 8 1.14 -12.54 18.55
N GLY A 9 0.93 -13.77 18.06
CA GLY A 9 1.16 -14.13 16.67
C GLY A 9 0.29 -13.32 15.70
N LEU A 10 -0.98 -13.12 16.03
CA LEU A 10 -1.90 -12.29 15.25
C LEU A 10 -1.44 -10.83 15.21
N ILE A 11 -1.03 -10.25 16.34
CA ILE A 11 -0.49 -8.87 16.38
C ILE A 11 0.76 -8.74 15.48
N LEU A 12 1.68 -9.71 15.54
CA LEU A 12 2.87 -9.69 14.70
C LEU A 12 2.53 -9.85 13.22
N LEU A 13 1.59 -10.74 12.88
CA LEU A 13 1.12 -10.92 11.52
C LEU A 13 0.48 -9.64 10.97
N ASN A 14 -0.33 -8.96 11.79
CA ASN A 14 -0.88 -7.65 11.46
C ASN A 14 0.23 -6.63 11.18
N GLY A 15 1.28 -6.63 12.01
CA GLY A 15 2.45 -5.78 11.83
C GLY A 15 3.16 -6.03 10.50
N VAL A 16 3.32 -7.30 10.10
CA VAL A 16 3.89 -7.65 8.79
C VAL A 16 3.02 -7.14 7.64
N PHE A 17 1.69 -7.23 7.77
CA PHE A 17 0.78 -6.69 6.76
C PHE A 17 0.88 -5.17 6.65
N ALA A 18 0.78 -4.44 7.76
CA ALA A 18 0.91 -2.99 7.81
C ALA A 18 2.28 -2.50 7.30
N LEU A 19 3.36 -3.23 7.65
CA LEU A 19 4.71 -2.99 7.15
C LEU A 19 4.76 -3.12 5.63
N SER A 20 4.21 -4.21 5.10
CA SER A 20 4.26 -4.55 3.68
C SER A 20 3.47 -3.56 2.84
N GLU A 21 2.27 -3.21 3.31
CA GLU A 21 1.39 -2.21 2.70
C GLU A 21 2.14 -0.89 2.53
N LEU A 22 2.62 -0.32 3.64
CA LEU A 22 3.20 1.01 3.61
C LEU A 22 4.55 1.02 2.88
N ALA A 23 5.36 -0.04 3.01
CA ALA A 23 6.62 -0.15 2.29
C ALA A 23 6.39 -0.15 0.77
N LEU A 24 5.39 -0.88 0.28
CA LEU A 24 5.09 -0.94 -1.15
C LEU A 24 4.50 0.38 -1.67
N VAL A 25 3.57 0.98 -0.92
CA VAL A 25 2.92 2.26 -1.29
C VAL A 25 3.91 3.41 -1.32
N SER A 26 4.86 3.44 -0.40
CA SER A 26 5.87 4.51 -0.31
C SER A 26 7.12 4.27 -1.18
N SER A 27 7.27 3.08 -1.76
CA SER A 27 8.40 2.74 -2.62
C SER A 27 8.35 3.46 -3.97
N ARG A 28 9.47 4.04 -4.38
CA ARG A 28 9.56 4.68 -5.71
C ARG A 28 9.87 3.65 -6.79
N ARG A 29 9.03 3.58 -7.85
CA ARG A 29 9.22 2.65 -8.98
C ARG A 29 10.61 2.75 -9.63
N SER A 30 11.16 3.95 -9.77
CA SER A 30 12.50 4.17 -10.34
C SER A 30 13.62 3.54 -9.50
N ARG A 31 13.52 3.62 -8.16
CA ARG A 31 14.47 2.98 -7.24
C ARG A 31 14.35 1.47 -7.26
N LEU A 32 13.13 0.93 -7.27
CA LEU A 32 12.92 -0.52 -7.40
C LEU A 32 13.52 -1.06 -8.70
N ARG A 33 13.34 -0.34 -9.82
CA ARG A 33 13.96 -0.70 -11.11
C ARG A 33 15.49 -0.74 -11.02
N SER A 34 16.10 0.27 -10.44
CA SER A 34 17.55 0.27 -10.20
C SER A 34 17.99 -0.89 -9.30
N MET A 35 17.20 -1.25 -8.28
CA MET A 35 17.49 -2.41 -7.42
C MET A 35 17.38 -3.74 -8.17
N VAL A 36 16.47 -3.86 -9.17
CA VAL A 36 16.41 -5.02 -10.06
C VAL A 36 17.67 -5.11 -10.92
N GLU A 37 18.11 -3.99 -11.50
CA GLU A 37 19.32 -3.91 -12.32
C GLU A 37 20.57 -4.26 -11.50
N ASN A 38 20.60 -3.86 -10.23
CA ASN A 38 21.67 -4.20 -9.27
C ASN A 38 21.56 -5.62 -8.68
N GLY A 39 20.62 -6.46 -9.16
CA GLY A 39 20.50 -7.86 -8.73
C GLY A 39 20.00 -8.06 -7.30
N ARG A 40 19.31 -7.07 -6.70
CA ARG A 40 18.76 -7.21 -5.34
C ARG A 40 17.69 -8.31 -5.29
N PRO A 41 17.79 -9.29 -4.37
CA PRO A 41 16.76 -10.31 -4.21
C PRO A 41 15.42 -9.67 -3.84
N GLY A 42 14.34 -10.20 -4.42
CA GLY A 42 12.97 -9.71 -4.19
C GLY A 42 12.60 -8.41 -4.92
N ALA A 43 13.56 -7.66 -5.48
CA ALA A 43 13.26 -6.40 -6.18
C ALA A 43 12.33 -6.57 -7.39
N ARG A 44 12.47 -7.68 -8.13
CA ARG A 44 11.59 -7.98 -9.27
C ARG A 44 10.15 -8.25 -8.81
N ALA A 45 9.99 -8.95 -7.69
CA ALA A 45 8.67 -9.22 -7.11
C ALA A 45 8.05 -7.93 -6.55
N ALA A 46 8.84 -7.09 -5.88
CA ALA A 46 8.38 -5.78 -5.39
C ALA A 46 7.94 -4.89 -6.54
N MET A 47 8.72 -4.82 -7.62
CA MET A 47 8.37 -4.07 -8.83
C MET A 47 7.07 -4.57 -9.48
N ALA A 48 6.84 -5.89 -9.49
CA ALA A 48 5.60 -6.47 -10.01
C ALA A 48 4.39 -6.13 -9.11
N LEU A 49 4.54 -6.19 -7.79
CA LEU A 49 3.48 -5.79 -6.85
C LEU A 49 3.17 -4.29 -6.95
N SER A 50 4.18 -3.44 -7.16
CA SER A 50 3.99 -1.99 -7.36
C SER A 50 3.37 -1.62 -8.72
N ALA A 51 3.32 -2.56 -9.68
CA ALA A 51 2.69 -2.34 -10.98
C ALA A 51 1.16 -2.44 -10.90
N ASP A 52 0.64 -3.35 -10.09
CA ASP A 52 -0.78 -3.50 -9.77
C ASP A 52 -1.00 -3.42 -8.25
N PRO A 53 -0.95 -2.20 -7.68
CA PRO A 53 -1.08 -2.01 -6.25
C PRO A 53 -2.49 -2.30 -5.74
N GLY A 54 -3.52 -2.18 -6.58
CA GLY A 54 -4.92 -2.33 -6.18
C GLY A 54 -5.20 -3.71 -5.61
N ARG A 55 -4.86 -4.77 -6.37
CA ARG A 55 -5.05 -6.15 -5.92
C ARG A 55 -4.27 -6.49 -4.65
N PHE A 56 -3.04 -5.98 -4.54
CA PHE A 56 -2.21 -6.16 -3.35
C PHE A 56 -2.82 -5.46 -2.13
N LEU A 57 -3.18 -4.18 -2.26
CA LEU A 57 -3.79 -3.37 -1.21
C LEU A 57 -5.07 -4.02 -0.68
N SER A 58 -5.97 -4.44 -1.57
CA SER A 58 -7.18 -5.14 -1.17
C SER A 58 -6.88 -6.42 -0.40
N THR A 59 -5.94 -7.24 -0.89
CA THR A 59 -5.54 -8.49 -0.20
C THR A 59 -5.04 -8.21 1.21
N VAL A 60 -4.12 -7.26 1.35
CA VAL A 60 -3.48 -6.95 2.64
C VAL A 60 -4.51 -6.37 3.61
N GLN A 61 -5.40 -5.49 3.15
CA GLN A 61 -6.43 -4.88 3.99
C GLN A 61 -7.46 -5.91 4.49
N ILE A 62 -7.84 -6.88 3.66
CA ILE A 62 -8.66 -8.02 4.09
C ILE A 62 -7.91 -8.82 5.15
N GLY A 63 -6.61 -9.05 4.95
CA GLY A 63 -5.73 -9.72 5.91
C GLY A 63 -5.71 -9.02 7.26
N ILE A 64 -5.45 -7.70 7.28
CA ILE A 64 -5.46 -6.86 8.48
C ILE A 64 -6.81 -6.96 9.20
N THR A 65 -7.90 -6.86 8.45
CA THR A 65 -9.26 -6.94 9.01
C THR A 65 -9.52 -8.30 9.65
N LEU A 66 -9.19 -9.40 8.95
CA LEU A 66 -9.37 -10.75 9.46
C LEU A 66 -8.54 -11.00 10.72
N VAL A 67 -7.27 -10.59 10.70
CA VAL A 67 -6.37 -10.71 11.85
C VAL A 67 -6.89 -9.90 13.03
N GLY A 68 -7.39 -8.68 12.80
CA GLY A 68 -8.00 -7.83 13.83
C GLY A 68 -9.25 -8.47 14.45
N ILE A 69 -10.14 -9.03 13.64
CA ILE A 69 -11.35 -9.72 14.11
C ILE A 69 -10.98 -10.95 14.96
N LEU A 70 -10.03 -11.77 14.49
CA LEU A 70 -9.56 -12.93 15.23
C LEU A 70 -8.90 -12.52 16.55
N ALA A 71 -8.03 -11.51 16.53
CA ALA A 71 -7.37 -11.01 17.75
C ALA A 71 -8.40 -10.50 18.76
N GLY A 72 -9.41 -9.74 18.29
CA GLY A 72 -10.54 -9.28 19.10
C GLY A 72 -11.34 -10.44 19.71
N ALA A 73 -11.72 -11.44 18.91
CA ALA A 73 -12.47 -12.60 19.38
C ALA A 73 -11.72 -13.40 20.46
N TYR A 74 -10.43 -13.67 20.25
CA TYR A 74 -9.59 -14.39 21.21
C TYR A 74 -9.30 -13.55 22.47
N SER A 75 -9.16 -12.23 22.34
CA SER A 75 -8.94 -11.33 23.48
C SER A 75 -10.13 -11.29 24.45
N GLY A 76 -11.34 -11.17 23.91
CA GLY A 76 -12.55 -11.05 24.72
C GLY A 76 -12.99 -12.35 25.40
N ALA A 77 -13.02 -13.45 24.66
CA ALA A 77 -13.60 -14.71 25.14
C ALA A 77 -12.68 -15.48 26.10
N SER A 78 -11.36 -15.38 25.94
CA SER A 78 -10.41 -16.22 26.69
C SER A 78 -9.59 -15.42 27.70
N LEU A 79 -9.02 -14.28 27.29
CA LEU A 79 -8.13 -13.52 28.16
C LEU A 79 -8.91 -12.68 29.18
N GLY A 80 -10.07 -12.15 28.81
CA GLY A 80 -10.97 -11.46 29.74
C GLY A 80 -11.39 -12.34 30.92
N ALA A 81 -11.77 -13.59 30.66
CA ALA A 81 -12.17 -14.55 31.69
C ALA A 81 -11.00 -14.93 32.62
N LEU A 82 -9.78 -15.02 32.09
CA LEU A 82 -8.59 -15.31 32.89
C LEU A 82 -8.29 -14.17 33.87
N LEU A 83 -8.43 -12.93 33.41
CA LEU A 83 -8.25 -11.76 34.27
C LEU A 83 -9.41 -11.62 35.27
N GLU A 84 -10.65 -11.88 34.86
CA GLU A 84 -11.81 -11.93 35.76
C GLU A 84 -11.56 -12.87 36.95
N ALA A 85 -11.09 -14.10 36.70
CA ALA A 85 -10.79 -15.07 37.76
C ALA A 85 -9.76 -14.53 38.77
N VAL A 86 -8.69 -13.88 38.28
CA VAL A 86 -7.68 -13.25 39.14
C VAL A 86 -8.26 -12.11 39.97
N LEU A 87 -9.19 -11.32 39.41
CA LEU A 87 -9.86 -10.25 40.16
C LEU A 87 -10.82 -10.77 41.22
N ILE A 88 -11.51 -11.90 40.94
CA ILE A 88 -12.35 -12.56 41.93
C ILE A 88 -11.50 -13.10 43.08
N GLU A 89 -10.35 -13.72 42.79
CA GLU A 89 -9.39 -14.16 43.80
C GLU A 89 -8.82 -13.00 44.62
N ALA A 90 -8.71 -11.81 44.02
CA ALA A 90 -8.32 -10.57 44.70
C ALA A 90 -9.44 -9.93 45.56
N GLY A 91 -10.63 -10.55 45.62
CA GLY A 91 -11.74 -10.14 46.47
C GLY A 91 -12.80 -9.25 45.81
N LEU A 92 -12.77 -9.08 44.48
CA LEU A 92 -13.84 -8.38 43.76
C LEU A 92 -15.06 -9.27 43.58
N SER A 93 -16.25 -8.67 43.61
CA SER A 93 -17.49 -9.36 43.25
C SER A 93 -17.53 -9.63 41.74
N GLN A 94 -18.16 -10.74 41.34
CA GLN A 94 -18.27 -11.14 39.94
C GLN A 94 -18.89 -10.05 39.04
N ALA A 95 -19.86 -9.30 39.56
CA ALA A 95 -20.51 -8.20 38.85
C ALA A 95 -19.55 -7.05 38.46
N VAL A 96 -18.45 -6.88 39.21
CA VAL A 96 -17.41 -5.87 38.92
C VAL A 96 -16.23 -6.51 38.20
N ALA A 97 -15.82 -7.71 38.60
CA ALA A 97 -14.67 -8.41 38.04
C ALA A 97 -14.84 -8.72 36.54
N ALA A 98 -16.03 -9.13 36.10
CA ALA A 98 -16.29 -9.48 34.70
C ALA A 98 -16.10 -8.30 33.72
N PRO A 99 -16.82 -7.17 33.85
CA PRO A 99 -16.64 -6.04 32.93
C PRO A 99 -15.26 -5.37 33.07
N LEU A 100 -14.68 -5.36 34.28
CA LEU A 100 -13.37 -4.76 34.50
C LEU A 100 -12.23 -5.62 33.92
N GLY A 101 -12.31 -6.94 34.09
CA GLY A 101 -11.38 -7.90 33.51
C GLY A 101 -11.42 -7.87 31.98
N PHE A 102 -12.61 -7.92 31.39
CA PHE A 102 -12.79 -7.77 29.94
C PHE A 102 -12.25 -6.41 29.45
N GLY A 103 -12.64 -5.31 30.09
CA GLY A 103 -12.23 -3.97 29.69
C GLY A 103 -10.72 -3.75 29.74
N LEU A 104 -10.05 -4.22 30.81
CA LEU A 104 -8.61 -4.06 30.96
C LEU A 104 -7.83 -4.90 29.93
N VAL A 105 -8.25 -6.15 29.71
CA VAL A 105 -7.63 -7.03 28.70
C VAL A 105 -7.76 -6.43 27.30
N VAL A 106 -8.97 -5.97 26.93
CA VAL A 106 -9.20 -5.33 25.64
C VAL A 106 -8.35 -4.07 25.51
N ALA A 107 -8.28 -3.21 26.53
CA ALA A 107 -7.46 -1.99 26.50
C ALA A 107 -5.96 -2.31 26.30
N VAL A 108 -5.41 -3.27 27.06
CA VAL A 108 -4.01 -3.67 26.96
C VAL A 108 -3.70 -4.25 25.57
N ILE A 109 -4.52 -5.20 25.11
CA ILE A 109 -4.30 -5.84 23.80
C ILE A 109 -4.47 -4.83 22.67
N THR A 110 -5.43 -3.91 22.76
CA THR A 110 -5.62 -2.85 21.78
C THR A 110 -4.39 -1.94 21.71
N TYR A 111 -3.83 -1.55 22.86
CA TYR A 111 -2.60 -0.77 22.91
C TYR A 111 -1.43 -1.48 22.22
N PHE A 112 -1.18 -2.75 22.56
CA PHE A 112 -0.10 -3.52 21.93
C PHE A 112 -0.37 -3.77 20.44
N SER A 113 -1.60 -4.04 20.05
CA SER A 113 -1.99 -4.25 18.65
C SER A 113 -1.79 -2.98 17.82
N LEU A 114 -2.15 -1.80 18.35
CA LEU A 114 -1.92 -0.53 17.66
C LEU A 114 -0.44 -0.19 17.59
N VAL A 115 0.28 -0.29 18.70
CA VAL A 115 1.70 0.11 18.76
C VAL A 115 2.58 -0.87 17.98
N VAL A 116 2.56 -2.15 18.34
CA VAL A 116 3.44 -3.18 17.78
C VAL A 116 2.90 -3.72 16.46
N GLY A 117 1.58 -3.87 16.36
CA GLY A 117 0.93 -4.44 15.19
C GLY A 117 0.67 -3.44 14.06
N GLU A 118 0.88 -2.13 14.26
CA GLU A 118 0.59 -1.15 13.21
C GLU A 118 1.57 0.03 13.18
N LEU A 119 1.65 0.82 14.27
CA LEU A 119 2.40 2.08 14.28
C LEU A 119 3.91 1.89 14.11
N VAL A 120 4.51 1.00 14.89
CA VAL A 120 5.96 0.71 14.81
C VAL A 120 6.34 0.13 13.44
N PRO A 121 5.65 -0.89 12.91
CA PRO A 121 5.91 -1.39 11.56
C PRO A 121 5.80 -0.30 10.49
N LYS A 122 4.78 0.56 10.56
CA LYS A 122 4.63 1.67 9.61
C LYS A 122 5.81 2.66 9.68
N GLN A 123 6.28 2.99 10.88
CA GLN A 123 7.48 3.83 11.02
C GLN A 123 8.74 3.16 10.44
N ILE A 124 8.87 1.83 10.61
CA ILE A 124 9.99 1.07 10.02
C ILE A 124 9.90 1.09 8.49
N ALA A 125 8.71 0.89 7.92
CA ALA A 125 8.46 0.92 6.47
C ALA A 125 8.95 2.23 5.84
N LEU A 126 8.62 3.37 6.46
CA LEU A 126 8.96 4.69 5.92
C LEU A 126 10.46 5.02 5.93
N ARG A 127 11.25 4.36 6.78
CA ARG A 127 12.71 4.61 6.85
C ARG A 127 13.47 4.02 5.67
N ASN A 128 13.05 2.86 5.17
CA ASN A 128 13.68 2.21 4.04
C ASN A 128 12.66 1.39 3.22
N PRO A 129 11.75 2.08 2.53
CA PRO A 129 10.58 1.44 1.94
C PRO A 129 10.97 0.46 0.84
N GLU A 130 11.92 0.79 -0.02
CA GLU A 130 12.29 -0.09 -1.12
C GLU A 130 13.00 -1.37 -0.65
N ALA A 131 13.87 -1.27 0.37
CA ALA A 131 14.52 -2.45 0.94
C ALA A 131 13.51 -3.40 1.59
N ILE A 132 12.57 -2.84 2.35
CA ILE A 132 11.54 -3.60 3.05
C ILE A 132 10.57 -4.21 2.03
N ALA A 133 10.15 -3.44 1.02
CA ALA A 133 9.32 -3.94 -0.07
C ALA A 133 9.98 -5.14 -0.77
N CYS A 134 11.29 -5.08 -1.07
CA CYS A 134 12.02 -6.22 -1.63
C CYS A 134 12.00 -7.45 -0.71
N LEU A 135 12.14 -7.25 0.61
CA LEU A 135 12.13 -8.34 1.59
C LEU A 135 10.74 -9.01 1.67
N VAL A 136 9.68 -8.21 1.74
CA VAL A 136 8.31 -8.73 1.93
C VAL A 136 7.64 -9.19 0.63
N ALA A 137 8.14 -8.76 -0.53
CA ALA A 137 7.48 -9.00 -1.82
C ALA A 137 7.34 -10.47 -2.19
N GLY A 138 8.29 -11.33 -1.81
CA GLY A 138 8.22 -12.76 -2.08
C GLY A 138 7.02 -13.42 -1.39
N PRO A 139 6.96 -13.39 -0.04
CA PRO A 139 5.82 -13.91 0.72
C PRO A 139 4.48 -13.27 0.30
N MET A 140 4.46 -11.94 0.11
CA MET A 140 3.24 -11.23 -0.26
C MET A 140 2.73 -11.61 -1.66
N ASN A 141 3.60 -11.86 -2.63
CA ASN A 141 3.17 -12.31 -3.95
C ASN A 141 2.50 -13.69 -3.91
N ILE A 142 2.97 -14.59 -3.04
CA ILE A 142 2.31 -15.90 -2.82
C ILE A 142 0.94 -15.67 -2.20
N LEU A 143 0.87 -14.86 -1.14
CA LEU A 143 -0.39 -14.57 -0.46
C LEU A 143 -1.42 -13.92 -1.39
N SER A 144 -1.04 -12.92 -2.19
CA SER A 144 -1.91 -12.27 -3.18
C SER A 144 -2.39 -13.20 -4.29
N ARG A 145 -1.66 -14.29 -4.57
CA ARG A 145 -2.12 -15.34 -5.49
C ARG A 145 -3.13 -16.26 -4.84
N VAL A 146 -2.90 -16.66 -3.58
CA VAL A 146 -3.81 -17.52 -2.83
C VAL A 146 -5.12 -16.79 -2.48
N ALA A 147 -5.04 -15.50 -2.15
CA ALA A 147 -6.20 -14.67 -1.82
C ALA A 147 -6.95 -14.16 -3.06
N ALA A 148 -6.43 -14.38 -4.27
CA ALA A 148 -7.03 -13.94 -5.52
C ALA A 148 -8.53 -14.25 -5.69
N PRO A 149 -9.03 -15.48 -5.43
CA PRO A 149 -10.45 -15.78 -5.58
C PRO A 149 -11.32 -15.02 -4.57
N LEU A 150 -10.81 -14.81 -3.34
CA LEU A 150 -11.51 -14.06 -2.31
C LEU A 150 -11.57 -12.57 -2.67
N VAL A 151 -10.46 -12.01 -3.14
CA VAL A 151 -10.38 -10.61 -3.59
C VAL A 151 -11.29 -10.39 -4.80
N TRP A 152 -11.33 -11.33 -5.75
CA TRP A 152 -12.23 -11.24 -6.90
C TRP A 152 -13.71 -11.20 -6.46
N LEU A 153 -14.11 -12.05 -5.50
CA LEU A 153 -15.46 -12.04 -4.97
C LEU A 153 -15.81 -10.69 -4.33
N LEU A 154 -14.87 -10.13 -3.57
CA LEU A 154 -15.04 -8.82 -2.92
C LEU A 154 -15.08 -7.69 -3.95
N ASP A 155 -14.22 -7.72 -4.97
CA ASP A 155 -14.20 -6.75 -6.06
C ASP A 155 -15.53 -6.76 -6.84
N VAL A 156 -16.07 -7.95 -7.14
CA VAL A 156 -17.40 -8.10 -7.75
C VAL A 156 -18.50 -7.52 -6.85
N SER A 157 -18.42 -7.75 -5.54
CA SER A 157 -19.39 -7.18 -4.60
C SER A 157 -19.31 -5.66 -4.54
N SER A 158 -18.10 -5.09 -4.56
CA SER A 158 -17.86 -3.64 -4.58
C SER A 158 -18.39 -3.01 -5.86
N ARG A 159 -18.13 -3.63 -7.02
CA ARG A 159 -18.67 -3.20 -8.33
C ARG A 159 -20.19 -3.21 -8.35
N LEU A 160 -20.82 -4.22 -7.74
CA LEU A 160 -22.27 -4.29 -7.63
C LEU A 160 -22.82 -3.13 -6.78
N VAL A 161 -22.15 -2.82 -5.67
CA VAL A 161 -22.51 -1.67 -4.83
C VAL A 161 -22.29 -0.34 -5.58
N PHE A 162 -21.17 -0.17 -6.29
CA PHE A 162 -20.94 1.04 -7.09
C PHE A 162 -21.93 1.19 -8.23
N PHE A 163 -22.32 0.08 -8.88
CA PHE A 163 -23.39 0.06 -9.87
C PHE A 163 -24.72 0.52 -9.28
N LEU A 164 -25.07 0.04 -8.08
CA LEU A 164 -26.27 0.47 -7.35
C LEU A 164 -26.21 1.95 -6.95
N LEU A 165 -25.03 2.44 -6.57
CA LEU A 165 -24.79 3.84 -6.18
C LEU A 165 -24.53 4.77 -7.36
N ARG A 166 -24.48 4.26 -8.60
CA ARG A 166 -24.19 5.04 -9.83
C ARG A 166 -22.86 5.80 -9.81
N ILE A 167 -21.88 5.29 -9.06
CA ILE A 167 -20.53 5.85 -9.00
C ILE A 167 -19.71 5.25 -10.15
N ARG A 168 -19.19 6.08 -11.07
CA ARG A 168 -18.29 5.62 -12.14
C ARG A 168 -16.93 5.26 -11.52
N GLU A 169 -16.43 4.07 -11.81
CA GLU A 169 -15.07 3.66 -11.47
C GLU A 169 -14.06 4.45 -12.33
N GLU A 170 -13.25 5.30 -11.71
CA GLU A 170 -12.07 5.92 -12.32
C GLU A 170 -10.91 4.91 -12.23
N THR A 171 -10.82 3.97 -13.18
CA THR A 171 -9.68 3.04 -13.25
C THR A 171 -8.56 3.57 -14.15
N GLY A 172 -7.45 4.02 -13.54
CA GLY A 172 -6.23 4.48 -14.25
C GLY A 172 -6.21 6.00 -14.46
N PRO A 173 -5.04 6.61 -14.76
CA PRO A 173 -4.89 8.07 -14.77
C PRO A 173 -5.89 8.63 -15.77
N SER A 174 -6.96 9.20 -15.25
CA SER A 174 -7.82 10.09 -16.01
C SER A 174 -6.94 11.29 -16.29
N VAL A 175 -6.30 11.26 -17.46
CA VAL A 175 -5.92 12.49 -18.12
C VAL A 175 -7.26 13.16 -18.41
N THR A 176 -7.71 13.95 -17.44
CA THR A 176 -8.91 14.74 -17.59
C THR A 176 -8.68 15.68 -18.76
N GLU A 177 -9.74 16.13 -19.44
CA GLU A 177 -9.61 17.12 -20.51
C GLU A 177 -8.84 18.37 -20.05
N GLU A 178 -8.81 18.65 -18.74
CA GLU A 178 -7.95 19.67 -18.13
C GLU A 178 -6.44 19.35 -18.21
N GLU A 179 -6.00 18.10 -18.02
CA GLU A 179 -4.58 17.71 -18.20
C GLU A 179 -4.18 17.70 -19.69
N VAL A 180 -5.10 17.34 -20.60
CA VAL A 180 -4.85 17.48 -22.06
C VAL A 180 -4.72 18.95 -22.43
N ARG A 181 -5.59 19.83 -21.91
CA ARG A 181 -5.48 21.28 -22.11
C ARG A 181 -4.22 21.86 -21.49
N SER A 182 -3.83 21.44 -20.28
CA SER A 182 -2.61 21.95 -19.66
C SER A 182 -1.36 21.51 -20.42
N LEU A 183 -1.33 20.30 -20.97
CA LEU A 183 -0.24 19.82 -21.82
C LEU A 183 -0.19 20.55 -23.18
N ILE A 184 -1.34 20.91 -23.76
CA ILE A 184 -1.42 21.70 -25.00
C ILE A 184 -1.03 23.17 -24.72
N ASP A 185 -1.48 23.75 -23.61
CA ASP A 185 -1.11 25.11 -23.19
C ASP A 185 0.37 25.19 -22.80
N GLU A 186 0.95 24.17 -22.17
CA GLU A 186 2.39 24.09 -21.93
C GLU A 186 3.17 23.90 -23.23
N ALA A 187 2.63 23.17 -24.22
CA ALA A 187 3.25 23.04 -25.54
C ALA A 187 3.15 24.35 -26.36
N GLU A 188 2.05 25.10 -26.27
CA GLU A 188 1.89 26.41 -26.91
C GLU A 188 2.76 27.48 -26.22
N ASN A 189 2.86 27.48 -24.89
CA ASN A 189 3.72 28.39 -24.15
C ASN A 189 5.22 28.04 -24.28
N ALA A 190 5.58 26.76 -24.39
CA ALA A 190 6.93 26.32 -24.74
C ALA A 190 7.27 26.59 -26.21
N GLY A 191 6.27 26.59 -27.09
CA GLY A 191 6.37 27.05 -28.48
C GLY A 191 6.54 28.56 -28.62
N ALA A 192 6.06 29.35 -27.66
CA ALA A 192 6.22 30.81 -27.62
C ALA A 192 7.49 31.28 -26.88
N SER A 193 8.19 30.39 -26.17
CA SER A 193 9.38 30.72 -25.37
C SER A 193 10.62 29.89 -25.74
N ASN A 194 10.86 29.71 -27.04
CA ASN A 194 12.19 29.34 -27.55
C ASN A 194 12.52 30.12 -28.83
N PRO A 195 13.13 31.31 -28.74
CA PRO A 195 13.80 31.94 -29.88
C PRO A 195 15.17 31.27 -30.08
N THR A 196 15.20 29.95 -30.29
CA THR A 196 16.45 29.24 -30.63
C THR A 196 16.24 27.99 -31.50
N SER A 197 15.25 28.04 -32.40
CA SER A 197 15.25 27.22 -33.61
C SER A 197 15.23 28.11 -34.86
N ALA A 198 16.04 29.17 -34.87
CA ALA A 198 16.40 29.95 -36.05
C ALA A 198 17.88 29.75 -36.44
N ALA A 199 18.52 28.66 -35.98
CA ALA A 199 19.88 28.30 -36.34
C ALA A 199 19.98 27.35 -37.55
N CYS A 200 18.91 27.21 -38.34
CA CYS A 200 18.95 26.52 -39.63
C CYS A 200 18.39 27.40 -40.76
N SER A 201 18.76 28.68 -40.76
CA SER A 201 18.57 29.57 -41.92
C SER A 201 19.86 30.33 -42.22
N ARG A 202 20.76 29.65 -42.94
CA ARG A 202 21.80 30.16 -43.88
C ARG A 202 23.13 30.63 -43.26
N PRO A 203 24.28 30.25 -43.86
CA PRO A 203 24.67 30.75 -45.18
C PRO A 203 25.28 29.67 -46.11
N CYS A 204 24.65 29.41 -47.26
CA CYS A 204 25.36 28.92 -48.44
C CYS A 204 25.87 30.15 -49.21
N SER A 205 27.06 30.63 -48.87
CA SER A 205 27.81 31.60 -49.66
C SER A 205 29.07 30.94 -50.21
N ALA A 206 29.05 30.60 -51.51
CA ALA A 206 30.20 30.46 -52.40
C ALA A 206 29.64 30.32 -53.83
N SER A 207 29.40 31.42 -54.55
CA SER A 207 30.34 32.02 -55.52
C SER A 207 30.79 31.04 -56.63
N ALA A 208 30.08 31.06 -57.77
CA ALA A 208 30.68 30.94 -59.11
C ALA A 208 29.62 31.34 -60.17
N THR A 209 29.48 32.62 -60.51
CA THR A 209 29.98 33.23 -61.77
C THR A 209 29.59 32.55 -63.09
N VAL A 210 28.97 33.35 -63.98
CA VAL A 210 29.07 33.33 -65.47
C VAL A 210 28.27 32.21 -66.15
N ARG A 211 27.32 32.40 -67.08
CA ARG A 211 26.92 33.46 -68.05
C ARG A 211 25.56 33.04 -68.64
N PRO A 212 24.73 33.93 -69.21
CA PRO A 212 23.64 33.51 -70.10
C PRO A 212 24.13 33.44 -71.55
N ARG A 213 23.69 32.45 -72.33
CA ARG A 213 23.49 32.61 -73.78
C ARG A 213 22.75 31.43 -74.43
N ALA A 214 21.72 31.84 -75.16
CA ALA A 214 21.05 31.20 -76.30
C ALA A 214 20.15 29.99 -76.00
#